data_AF-A0A7V5YGB9-F1
#
_entry.id   AF-A0A7V5YGB9-F1
#
_cell.length_a   1.000
_cell.length_b   1.000
_cell.length_c   1.000
_cell.angle_alpha   90.00
_cell.angle_beta   90.00
_cell.angle_gamma   90.00
#
_symmetry.space_group_name_H-M   'P 1'
#
loop_
_entity.id
_entity.type
_entity.pdbx_description
1 polymer ?
#
loop_
_entity_poly.entity_id
_entity_poly.type
_entity_poly.pdbx_seq_one_letter_code
_entity_poly.pdbx_strand_id
1 'polypeptide(L)'
;MKVDIYQVIAKLKSLTSVTEIKDGWKVVCPFHDDHNPSMKVWLNGGWYCMGCQKGGSLALLDEMLGGALPNYPSTPSSSRQRSSGKWQELGTQTAEYIYRDESGSPLFKVCRYTPKSFRQMRWTGSGWKWGLRGVRRVLYNLHLIAKYPTAKVVMCEGEKDADLLTKHGILATTTPMGAGKWRAEYGESLRGRTVILIPDNDEVGVLHMTSIVTYLNKNKIADARVVRIPNQYKDVSEWGEVEKIKDLMKGAER
;
A
#
# COMPACT_ATOMS: atom_id res chain seq x y z
N MET A 1 -0.88 15.72 -24.52
CA MET A 1 -0.46 14.44 -25.13
C MET A 1 0.05 13.54 -24.02
N LYS A 2 -0.49 12.32 -23.88
CA LYS A 2 0.04 11.34 -22.91
C LYS A 2 1.36 10.80 -23.45
N VAL A 3 2.41 10.88 -22.65
CA VAL A 3 3.73 10.33 -22.96
C VAL A 3 3.59 8.83 -23.21
N ASP A 4 4.21 8.34 -24.28
CA ASP A 4 4.27 6.92 -24.59
C ASP A 4 5.59 6.35 -24.05
N ILE A 5 5.49 5.52 -22.99
CA ILE A 5 6.63 4.81 -22.40
C ILE A 5 7.42 4.01 -23.45
N TYR A 6 6.75 3.53 -24.50
CA TYR A 6 7.40 2.77 -25.58
C TYR A 6 8.33 3.65 -26.41
N GLN A 7 8.06 4.96 -26.56
CA GLN A 7 8.98 5.88 -27.24
C GLN A 7 10.24 6.16 -26.42
N VAL A 8 10.10 6.26 -25.09
CA VAL A 8 11.24 6.40 -24.18
C VAL A 8 12.13 5.17 -24.24
N ILE A 9 11.53 3.97 -24.26
CA ILE A 9 12.28 2.72 -24.40
C ILE A 9 12.94 2.60 -25.77
N ALA A 10 12.27 3.01 -26.86
CA ALA A 10 12.87 3.05 -28.20
C ALA A 10 14.11 3.97 -28.23
N LYS A 11 14.06 5.12 -27.56
CA LYS A 11 15.23 6.01 -27.43
C LYS A 11 16.32 5.36 -26.58
N LEU A 12 15.98 4.77 -25.43
CA LEU A 12 16.96 4.07 -24.60
C LEU A 12 17.63 2.89 -25.33
N LYS A 13 16.90 2.15 -26.17
CA LYS A 13 17.46 1.11 -27.06
C LYS A 13 18.51 1.65 -28.03
N SER A 14 18.41 2.93 -28.44
CA SER A 14 19.42 3.57 -29.30
C SER A 14 20.69 3.98 -28.56
N LEU A 15 20.61 4.12 -27.23
CA LEU A 15 21.73 4.53 -26.38
C LEU A 15 22.38 3.35 -25.67
N THR A 16 21.65 2.25 -25.46
CA THR A 16 22.11 1.15 -24.61
C THR A 16 21.31 -0.15 -24.79
N SER A 17 21.78 -1.24 -24.15
CA SER A 17 21.09 -2.53 -24.18
C SER A 17 19.86 -2.55 -23.28
N VAL A 18 18.77 -3.17 -23.75
CA VAL A 18 17.47 -3.20 -23.10
C VAL A 18 16.91 -4.63 -23.10
N THR A 19 16.45 -5.09 -21.94
CA THR A 19 15.79 -6.39 -21.74
C THR A 19 14.39 -6.17 -21.17
N GLU A 20 13.37 -6.81 -21.73
CA GLU A 20 12.02 -6.78 -21.19
C GLU A 20 11.88 -7.61 -19.92
N ILE A 21 11.11 -7.09 -18.95
CA ILE A 21 10.76 -7.75 -17.69
C ILE A 21 9.25 -7.60 -17.45
N LYS A 22 8.70 -8.39 -16.53
CA LYS A 22 7.25 -8.48 -16.27
C LYS A 22 6.54 -7.12 -16.13
N ASP A 23 7.18 -6.13 -15.51
CA ASP A 23 6.58 -4.82 -15.21
C ASP A 23 7.33 -3.64 -15.88
N GLY A 24 8.06 -3.89 -16.96
CA GLY A 24 8.79 -2.86 -17.72
C GLY A 24 10.07 -3.37 -18.37
N TRP A 25 11.16 -2.62 -18.23
CA TRP A 25 12.44 -2.93 -18.87
C TRP A 25 13.60 -2.83 -17.91
N LYS A 26 14.64 -3.62 -18.17
CA LYS A 26 15.96 -3.53 -17.55
C LYS A 26 16.93 -3.00 -18.60
N VAL A 27 17.65 -1.93 -18.27
CA VAL A 27 18.52 -1.23 -19.21
C VAL A 27 19.87 -0.99 -18.55
N VAL A 28 20.93 -0.92 -19.36
CA VAL A 28 22.23 -0.42 -18.88
C VAL A 28 22.09 1.05 -18.49
N CYS A 29 22.66 1.40 -17.34
CA CYS A 29 22.53 2.73 -16.79
C CYS A 29 23.51 3.69 -17.48
N PRO A 30 23.05 4.79 -18.11
CA PRO A 30 23.93 5.75 -18.76
C PRO A 30 24.70 6.66 -17.78
N PHE A 31 24.45 6.52 -16.47
CA PHE A 31 24.96 7.41 -15.43
C PHE A 31 26.15 6.85 -14.63
N HIS A 32 26.65 5.67 -15.00
CA HIS A 32 27.90 5.08 -14.50
C HIS A 32 28.41 4.06 -15.52
N ASP A 33 29.63 3.57 -15.32
CA ASP A 33 30.21 2.50 -16.15
C ASP A 33 29.52 1.16 -15.84
N ASP A 34 28.40 0.91 -16.52
CA ASP A 34 27.52 -0.24 -16.31
C ASP A 34 27.59 -1.22 -17.48
N HIS A 35 28.23 -2.36 -17.27
CA HIS A 35 28.36 -3.42 -18.28
C HIS A 35 27.30 -4.52 -18.12
N ASN A 36 26.43 -4.44 -17.10
CA ASN A 36 25.37 -5.41 -16.84
C ASN A 36 24.09 -4.71 -16.37
N PRO A 37 23.02 -4.64 -17.22
CA PRO A 37 21.85 -3.81 -17.01
C PRO A 37 21.44 -3.66 -15.54
N SER A 38 21.63 -2.49 -14.94
CA SER A 38 21.32 -2.28 -13.52
C SER A 38 20.16 -1.30 -13.29
N MET A 39 19.71 -0.62 -14.35
CA MET A 39 18.58 0.29 -14.35
C MET A 39 17.28 -0.42 -14.73
N LYS A 40 16.20 -0.12 -14.02
CA LYS A 40 14.84 -0.56 -14.31
C LYS A 40 14.00 0.63 -14.68
N VAL A 41 13.16 0.49 -15.70
CA VAL A 41 12.17 1.47 -16.13
C VAL A 41 10.81 0.77 -16.11
N TRP A 42 9.85 1.32 -15.39
CA TRP A 42 8.53 0.70 -15.21
C TRP A 42 7.47 1.32 -16.13
N LEU A 43 6.42 0.55 -16.41
CA LEU A 43 5.28 1.00 -17.22
C LEU A 43 4.56 2.24 -16.66
N ASN A 44 4.69 2.50 -15.36
CA ASN A 44 4.12 3.69 -14.71
C ASN A 44 4.97 4.96 -14.85
N GLY A 45 6.07 4.93 -15.61
CA GLY A 45 6.95 6.08 -15.84
C GLY A 45 7.97 6.35 -14.71
N GLY A 46 8.14 5.41 -13.79
CA GLY A 46 9.26 5.43 -12.84
C GLY A 46 10.51 4.78 -13.42
N TRP A 47 11.67 5.15 -12.91
CA TRP A 47 12.92 4.41 -13.15
C TRP A 47 13.83 4.40 -11.91
N TYR A 48 14.69 3.39 -11.82
CA TYR A 48 15.70 3.29 -10.77
C TYR A 48 16.88 2.41 -11.19
N CYS A 49 18.09 2.86 -10.90
CA CYS A 49 19.32 2.12 -11.10
C CYS A 49 19.84 1.54 -9.79
N MET A 50 20.06 0.22 -9.74
CA MET A 50 20.64 -0.46 -8.59
C MET A 50 22.14 -0.18 -8.40
N GLY A 51 22.88 0.09 -9.48
CA GLY A 51 24.31 0.41 -9.43
C GLY A 51 24.60 1.81 -8.88
N CYS A 52 24.19 2.85 -9.61
CA CYS A 52 24.40 4.25 -9.19
C CYS A 52 23.36 4.80 -8.20
N GLN A 53 22.32 4.03 -7.86
CA GLN A 53 21.25 4.39 -6.93
C GLN A 53 20.42 5.64 -7.31
N LYS A 54 20.53 6.12 -8.55
CA LYS A 54 19.70 7.21 -9.09
C LYS A 54 18.34 6.67 -9.58
N GLY A 55 17.31 7.50 -9.54
CA GLY A 55 15.97 7.15 -10.01
C GLY A 55 14.98 8.30 -9.87
N GLY A 56 13.85 8.20 -10.53
CA GLY A 56 12.83 9.26 -10.53
C GLY A 56 11.74 9.05 -11.58
N SER A 57 11.13 10.16 -12.01
CA SER A 57 10.20 10.19 -13.14
C SER A 57 10.94 10.18 -14.47
N LEU A 58 10.23 9.90 -15.57
CA LEU A 58 10.77 10.07 -16.92
C LEU A 58 11.18 11.53 -17.22
N ALA A 59 10.54 12.52 -16.60
CA ALA A 59 10.95 13.93 -16.67
C ALA A 59 12.39 14.13 -16.19
N LEU A 60 12.68 13.57 -15.00
CA LEU A 60 14.00 13.66 -14.41
C LEU A 60 15.01 12.85 -15.23
N LEU A 61 14.59 11.71 -15.80
CA LEU A 61 15.45 10.94 -16.70
C LEU A 61 15.83 11.76 -17.93
N ASP A 62 14.86 12.46 -18.51
CA ASP A 62 15.05 13.30 -19.70
C ASP A 62 16.00 14.47 -19.41
N GLU A 63 15.77 15.21 -18.32
CA GLU A 63 16.65 16.27 -17.85
C GLU A 63 18.09 15.76 -17.65
N MET A 64 18.24 14.59 -17.00
CA MET A 64 19.54 13.97 -16.77
C MET A 64 20.22 13.45 -18.04
N LEU A 65 19.46 13.23 -19.11
CA LEU A 65 19.96 12.88 -20.44
C LEU A 65 20.11 14.11 -21.36
N GLY A 66 19.91 15.32 -20.84
CA GLY A 66 20.04 16.57 -21.59
C GLY A 66 18.88 16.85 -22.55
N GLY A 67 17.66 16.40 -22.25
CA GLY A 67 16.49 16.61 -23.09
C GLY A 67 16.40 15.65 -24.28
N ALA A 68 17.05 14.47 -24.19
CA ALA A 68 17.15 13.51 -25.28
C ALA A 68 15.90 12.63 -25.45
N LEU A 69 14.96 12.61 -24.49
CA LEU A 69 13.71 11.85 -24.54
C LEU A 69 12.57 12.69 -25.16
N PRO A 70 11.63 12.05 -25.88
CA PRO A 70 10.57 12.78 -26.59
C PRO A 70 9.53 13.44 -25.65
N ASN A 71 9.31 14.75 -25.84
CA ASN A 71 8.23 15.63 -25.36
C ASN A 71 7.64 15.32 -23.97
N TYR A 72 8.36 15.72 -22.92
CA TYR A 72 7.79 15.88 -21.58
C TYR A 72 7.38 17.35 -21.35
N PRO A 73 6.12 17.68 -21.01
CA PRO A 73 5.77 19.05 -20.63
C PRO A 73 6.49 19.42 -19.33
N SER A 74 7.31 20.46 -19.39
CA SER A 74 8.06 21.01 -18.25
C SER A 74 7.11 21.56 -17.19
N THR A 75 6.63 20.72 -16.29
CA THR A 75 6.16 21.17 -14.97
C THR A 75 7.37 21.30 -14.05
N PRO A 76 7.47 22.33 -13.18
CA PRO A 76 8.52 22.38 -12.18
C PRO A 76 8.32 21.21 -11.21
N SER A 77 8.97 20.08 -11.49
CA SER A 77 9.00 18.97 -10.54
C SER A 77 9.94 19.39 -9.43
N SER A 78 9.39 19.55 -8.22
CA SER A 78 10.17 19.62 -7.00
C SER A 78 11.23 18.52 -7.04
N SER A 79 12.49 18.93 -7.13
CA SER A 79 13.64 18.05 -7.12
C SER A 79 13.68 17.28 -5.81
N ARG A 80 13.11 16.08 -5.78
CA ARG A 80 13.54 15.07 -4.80
C ARG A 80 14.84 14.49 -5.32
N GLN A 81 15.92 15.26 -5.17
CA GLN A 81 17.25 14.67 -5.03
C GLN A 81 17.15 13.68 -3.88
N ARG A 82 17.11 12.38 -4.20
CA ARG A 82 17.46 11.36 -3.22
C ARG A 82 18.95 11.55 -2.97
N SER A 83 19.27 12.31 -1.92
CA SER A 83 20.57 12.26 -1.27
C SER A 83 20.96 10.78 -1.13
N SER A 84 22.22 10.50 -1.43
CA SER A 84 22.87 9.24 -1.07
C SER A 84 22.45 8.89 0.35
N GLY A 85 21.58 7.88 0.46
CA GLY A 85 20.99 7.53 1.73
C GLY A 85 22.07 6.99 2.63
N LYS A 86 22.72 7.86 3.42
CA LYS A 86 22.86 7.56 4.85
C LYS A 86 21.53 6.94 5.24
N TRP A 87 21.53 5.73 5.80
CA TRP A 87 20.35 5.17 6.43
C TRP A 87 19.74 6.31 7.24
N GLN A 88 18.57 6.81 6.82
CA GLN A 88 17.86 7.77 7.65
C GLN A 88 17.73 7.04 8.98
N GLU A 89 18.31 7.62 10.04
CA GLU A 89 18.06 7.12 11.38
C GLU A 89 16.55 6.92 11.45
N LEU A 90 16.15 5.68 11.70
CA LEU A 90 14.74 5.41 11.91
C LEU A 90 14.35 6.33 13.05
N GLY A 91 13.38 7.22 12.79
CA GLY A 91 12.87 8.09 13.83
C GLY A 91 12.29 7.27 14.99
N THR A 92 11.71 7.91 15.99
CA THR A 92 11.18 7.15 17.13
C THR A 92 10.04 6.24 16.68
N GLN A 93 10.15 4.94 16.97
CA GLN A 93 9.07 3.99 16.73
C GLN A 93 7.90 4.31 17.66
N THR A 94 6.71 4.50 17.11
CA THR A 94 5.51 4.91 17.86
C THR A 94 4.44 3.84 17.93
N ALA A 95 4.47 2.83 17.06
CA ALA A 95 3.54 1.70 17.11
C ALA A 95 4.09 0.47 16.39
N GLU A 96 3.57 -0.70 16.75
CA GLU A 96 3.76 -1.97 16.05
C GLU A 96 2.41 -2.67 15.86
N TYR A 97 2.13 -3.10 14.64
CA TYR A 97 0.91 -3.82 14.29
C TYR A 97 1.28 -5.22 13.80
N ILE A 98 0.98 -6.24 14.61
CA ILE A 98 1.35 -7.64 14.33
C ILE A 98 0.22 -8.32 13.59
N TYR A 99 0.49 -8.77 12.37
CA TYR A 99 -0.39 -9.60 11.56
C TYR A 99 -0.16 -11.06 11.94
N ARG A 100 -1.25 -11.72 12.34
CA ARG A 100 -1.27 -13.08 12.86
C ARG A 100 -2.08 -13.97 11.93
N ASP A 101 -1.71 -15.24 11.85
CA ASP A 101 -2.56 -16.25 11.22
C ASP A 101 -3.82 -16.53 12.05
N GLU A 102 -4.66 -17.45 11.58
CA GLU A 102 -5.93 -17.84 12.20
C GLU A 102 -5.74 -18.37 13.64
N SER A 103 -4.59 -18.95 13.95
CA SER A 103 -4.25 -19.47 15.30
C SER A 103 -3.74 -18.39 16.26
N GLY A 104 -3.44 -17.19 15.76
CA GLY A 104 -2.79 -16.13 16.53
C GLY A 104 -1.27 -16.11 16.41
N SER A 105 -0.68 -17.00 15.61
CA SER A 105 0.78 -17.04 15.41
C SER A 105 1.24 -15.88 14.53
N PRO A 106 2.35 -15.19 14.88
CA PRO A 106 2.82 -14.03 14.14
C PRO A 106 3.34 -14.40 12.75
N LEU A 107 2.96 -13.62 11.73
CA LEU A 107 3.43 -13.75 10.35
C LEU A 107 4.36 -12.60 9.96
N PHE A 108 3.87 -11.38 10.12
CA PHE A 108 4.62 -10.15 9.86
C PHE A 108 4.12 -9.03 10.76
N LYS A 109 4.87 -7.93 10.83
CA LYS A 109 4.43 -6.71 11.50
C LYS A 109 4.71 -5.47 10.67
N VAL A 110 3.94 -4.43 10.93
CA VAL A 110 4.14 -3.07 10.44
C VAL A 110 4.57 -2.20 11.61
N CYS A 111 5.75 -1.62 11.54
CA CYS A 111 6.29 -0.67 12.51
C CYS A 111 6.06 0.74 12.00
N ARG A 112 5.48 1.62 12.83
CA ARG A 112 5.27 3.04 12.55
C ARG A 112 6.31 3.88 13.28
N TYR A 113 6.89 4.86 12.59
CA TYR A 113 7.91 5.77 13.14
C TYR A 113 7.47 7.23 13.01
N THR A 114 8.11 8.12 13.78
CA THR A 114 8.01 9.58 13.70
C THR A 114 9.36 10.18 13.35
N PRO A 115 9.51 10.97 12.25
CA PRO A 115 8.46 11.39 11.30
C PRO A 115 7.76 10.23 10.58
N LYS A 116 6.47 10.44 10.21
CA LYS A 116 5.56 9.38 9.72
C LYS A 116 6.21 8.54 8.64
N SER A 117 6.60 7.33 9.01
CA SER A 117 7.10 6.32 8.08
C SER A 117 6.75 4.93 8.59
N PHE A 118 6.71 3.98 7.67
CA PHE A 118 6.39 2.59 7.98
C PHE A 118 7.50 1.66 7.52
N ARG A 119 7.76 0.62 8.31
CA ARG A 119 8.62 -0.50 7.94
C ARG A 119 7.93 -1.81 8.24
N GLN A 120 8.29 -2.83 7.48
CA GLN A 120 7.69 -4.15 7.61
C GLN A 120 8.75 -5.17 7.98
N MET A 121 8.38 -6.07 8.88
CA MET A 121 9.23 -7.18 9.27
C MET A 121 8.44 -8.47 9.20
N ARG A 122 9.08 -9.56 8.77
CA ARG A 122 8.52 -10.90 8.84
C ARG A 122 9.01 -11.65 10.06
N TRP A 123 8.15 -12.51 10.59
CA TRP A 123 8.52 -13.48 11.60
C TRP A 123 9.30 -14.65 10.96
N THR A 124 10.32 -15.14 11.65
CA THR A 124 11.15 -16.28 11.21
C THR A 124 11.06 -17.49 12.12
N GLY A 125 10.08 -17.54 13.02
CA GLY A 125 9.99 -18.57 14.07
C GLY A 125 10.75 -18.20 15.35
N SER A 126 11.88 -17.49 15.21
CA SER A 126 12.76 -17.09 16.33
C SER A 126 13.01 -15.59 16.43
N GLY A 127 12.55 -14.80 15.46
CA GLY A 127 12.81 -13.37 15.43
C GLY A 127 12.20 -12.64 14.24
N TRP A 128 12.51 -11.35 14.14
CA TRP A 128 11.99 -10.46 13.10
C TRP A 128 13.07 -10.12 12.08
N LYS A 129 12.78 -10.27 10.78
CA LYS A 129 13.66 -9.84 9.67
C LYS A 129 12.97 -8.82 8.77
N TRP A 130 13.73 -7.84 8.27
CA TRP A 130 13.19 -6.81 7.38
C TRP A 130 12.57 -7.36 6.10
N GLY A 131 11.42 -6.80 5.73
CA GLY A 131 10.68 -7.10 4.51
C GLY A 131 9.76 -8.32 4.60
N LEU A 132 8.81 -8.37 3.67
CA LEU A 132 7.73 -9.38 3.62
C LEU A 132 8.01 -10.54 2.65
N ARG A 133 9.26 -10.77 2.26
CA ARG A 133 9.58 -11.82 1.28
C ARG A 133 9.25 -13.20 1.86
N GLY A 134 8.48 -13.98 1.10
CA GLY A 134 8.12 -15.35 1.46
C GLY A 134 7.08 -15.47 2.58
N VAL A 135 6.38 -14.38 2.92
CA VAL A 135 5.37 -14.40 3.99
C VAL A 135 3.97 -14.22 3.43
N ARG A 136 3.05 -15.09 3.89
CA ARG A 136 1.62 -14.99 3.64
C ARG A 136 1.12 -13.66 4.19
N ARG A 137 0.47 -12.87 3.33
CA ARG A 137 -0.17 -11.62 3.74
C ARG A 137 -1.61 -11.91 4.10
N VAL A 138 -2.06 -11.31 5.18
CA VAL A 138 -3.40 -11.52 5.74
C VAL A 138 -3.99 -10.17 6.12
N LEU A 139 -5.29 -10.15 6.35
CA LEU A 139 -5.95 -9.00 6.96
C LEU A 139 -5.46 -8.81 8.40
N TYR A 140 -5.45 -7.56 8.86
CA TYR A 140 -5.13 -7.27 10.26
C TYR A 140 -6.19 -7.91 11.16
N ASN A 141 -5.82 -8.34 12.37
CA ASN A 141 -6.75 -9.05 13.26
C ASN A 141 -7.38 -10.34 12.68
N LEU A 142 -6.77 -11.00 11.69
CA LEU A 142 -7.29 -12.27 11.13
C LEU A 142 -7.60 -13.32 12.21
N HIS A 143 -6.74 -13.50 13.21
CA HIS A 143 -7.00 -14.37 14.36
C HIS A 143 -8.32 -14.06 15.10
N LEU A 144 -8.71 -12.79 15.23
CA LEU A 144 -10.00 -12.40 15.82
C LEU A 144 -11.15 -12.67 14.86
N ILE A 145 -10.96 -12.42 13.56
CA ILE A 145 -11.94 -12.77 12.53
C ILE A 145 -12.22 -14.28 12.59
N ALA A 146 -11.18 -15.12 12.62
CA ALA A 146 -11.31 -16.57 12.74
C ALA A 146 -12.00 -17.00 14.06
N LYS A 147 -11.65 -16.36 15.18
CA LYS A 147 -12.22 -16.65 16.50
C LYS A 147 -13.71 -16.34 16.61
N TYR A 148 -14.21 -15.33 15.90
CA TYR A 148 -15.60 -14.89 15.96
C TYR A 148 -16.30 -15.04 14.59
N PRO A 149 -16.66 -16.27 14.17
CA PRO A 149 -17.09 -16.57 12.80
C PRO A 149 -18.36 -15.85 12.35
N THR A 150 -19.26 -15.52 13.27
CA THR A 150 -20.57 -14.88 12.99
C THR A 150 -20.57 -13.37 13.20
N ALA A 151 -19.49 -12.79 13.74
CA ALA A 151 -19.44 -11.38 14.02
C ALA A 151 -19.34 -10.53 12.74
N LYS A 152 -20.05 -9.39 12.73
CA LYS A 152 -19.85 -8.33 11.73
C LYS A 152 -18.42 -7.82 11.81
N VAL A 153 -17.82 -7.52 10.67
CA VAL A 153 -16.44 -7.01 10.60
C VAL A 153 -16.47 -5.56 10.14
N VAL A 154 -15.78 -4.67 10.86
CA VAL A 154 -15.54 -3.29 10.41
C VAL A 154 -14.16 -3.21 9.76
N MET A 155 -14.07 -2.68 8.55
CA MET A 155 -12.81 -2.50 7.83
C MET A 155 -12.47 -1.02 7.73
N CYS A 156 -11.35 -0.64 8.35
CA CYS A 156 -10.78 0.71 8.30
C CYS A 156 -9.61 0.77 7.31
N GLU A 157 -9.17 1.98 6.94
CA GLU A 157 -8.03 2.14 6.02
C GLU A 157 -6.67 1.81 6.67
N GLY A 158 -6.53 2.04 7.98
CA GLY A 158 -5.27 1.82 8.70
C GLY A 158 -5.40 1.03 10.00
N GLU A 159 -4.27 0.51 10.48
CA GLU A 159 -4.22 -0.32 11.69
C GLU A 159 -4.58 0.45 12.96
N LYS A 160 -4.27 1.75 13.01
CA LYS A 160 -4.58 2.62 14.16
C LYS A 160 -6.10 2.70 14.42
N ASP A 161 -6.88 2.87 13.36
CA ASP A 161 -8.34 2.93 13.45
C ASP A 161 -8.92 1.57 13.83
N ALA A 162 -8.39 0.51 13.23
CA ALA A 162 -8.77 -0.86 13.58
C ALA A 162 -8.47 -1.19 15.06
N ASP A 163 -7.33 -0.76 15.59
CA ASP A 163 -6.98 -0.92 17.01
C ASP A 163 -7.93 -0.13 17.92
N LEU A 164 -8.26 1.12 17.56
CA LEU A 164 -9.23 1.93 18.31
C LEU A 164 -10.58 1.22 18.40
N LEU A 165 -11.12 0.74 17.29
CA LEU A 165 -12.41 0.03 17.29
C LEU A 165 -12.33 -1.29 18.06
N THR A 166 -11.26 -2.06 17.87
CA THR A 166 -11.03 -3.35 18.56
C THR A 166 -10.97 -3.16 20.07
N LYS A 167 -10.30 -2.11 20.56
CA LYS A 167 -10.26 -1.77 21.99
C LYS A 167 -11.65 -1.50 22.58
N HIS A 168 -12.59 -1.06 21.76
CA HIS A 168 -13.97 -0.78 22.15
C HIS A 168 -14.94 -1.95 21.87
N GLY A 169 -14.41 -3.15 21.61
CA GLY A 169 -15.19 -4.38 21.43
C GLY A 169 -15.78 -4.57 20.04
N ILE A 170 -15.37 -3.78 19.05
CA ILE A 170 -15.79 -3.93 17.66
C ILE A 170 -14.75 -4.78 16.93
N LEU A 171 -15.16 -5.87 16.29
CA LEU A 171 -14.26 -6.66 15.46
C LEU A 171 -13.86 -5.84 14.23
N ALA A 172 -12.65 -5.26 14.27
CA ALA A 172 -12.16 -4.38 13.22
C ALA A 172 -10.86 -4.89 12.56
N THR A 173 -10.68 -4.56 11.28
CA THR A 173 -9.58 -5.01 10.44
C THR A 173 -9.14 -3.93 9.45
N THR A 174 -8.04 -4.18 8.74
CA THR A 174 -7.56 -3.38 7.62
C THR A 174 -6.68 -4.23 6.67
N THR A 175 -6.43 -3.72 5.47
CA THR A 175 -5.45 -4.29 4.53
C THR A 175 -4.02 -3.97 4.94
N PRO A 176 -3.08 -4.91 4.81
CA PRO A 176 -1.68 -4.58 4.98
C PRO A 176 -1.27 -3.56 3.92
N MET A 177 -0.52 -2.52 4.34
CA MET A 177 -0.06 -1.39 3.52
C MET A 177 -1.14 -0.36 3.13
N GLY A 178 -2.37 -0.47 3.66
CA GLY A 178 -3.43 0.52 3.45
C GLY A 178 -3.98 0.55 2.02
N ALA A 179 -4.38 1.75 1.59
CA ALA A 179 -5.14 1.96 0.35
C ALA A 179 -4.46 1.44 -0.92
N GLY A 180 -5.27 0.86 -1.81
CA GLY A 180 -4.85 0.31 -3.10
C GLY A 180 -4.08 -1.01 -3.01
N LYS A 181 -4.05 -1.68 -1.85
CA LYS A 181 -3.30 -2.93 -1.62
C LYS A 181 -4.18 -4.14 -1.35
N TRP A 182 -5.48 -4.02 -1.66
CA TRP A 182 -6.42 -5.14 -1.62
C TRP A 182 -5.99 -6.28 -2.54
N ARG A 183 -6.22 -7.51 -2.10
CA ARG A 183 -6.03 -8.74 -2.87
C ARG A 183 -7.27 -9.60 -2.73
N ALA A 184 -7.62 -10.29 -3.81
CA ALA A 184 -8.75 -11.23 -3.85
C ALA A 184 -8.73 -12.24 -2.69
N GLU A 185 -7.54 -12.77 -2.36
CA GLU A 185 -7.32 -13.75 -1.28
C GLU A 185 -7.77 -13.28 0.11
N TYR A 186 -7.83 -11.97 0.36
CA TYR A 186 -8.28 -11.44 1.64
C TYR A 186 -9.79 -11.63 1.84
N GLY A 187 -10.56 -11.61 0.74
CA GLY A 187 -12.02 -11.78 0.78
C GLY A 187 -12.44 -13.11 1.40
N GLU A 188 -11.63 -14.17 1.27
CA GLU A 188 -11.98 -15.49 1.81
C GLU A 188 -12.18 -15.46 3.33
N SER A 189 -11.36 -14.68 4.04
CA SER A 189 -11.50 -14.52 5.50
C SER A 189 -12.79 -13.81 5.93
N LEU A 190 -13.46 -13.13 4.99
CA LEU A 190 -14.70 -12.39 5.21
C LEU A 190 -15.93 -13.13 4.68
N ARG A 191 -15.77 -14.34 4.14
CA ARG A 191 -16.84 -15.07 3.45
C ARG A 191 -18.06 -15.28 4.36
N GLY A 192 -19.25 -15.01 3.81
CA GLY A 192 -20.54 -15.21 4.47
C GLY A 192 -20.89 -14.18 5.55
N ARG A 193 -20.14 -13.07 5.66
CA ARG A 193 -20.32 -12.07 6.71
C ARG A 193 -20.97 -10.79 6.22
N THR A 194 -21.44 -9.99 7.18
CA THR A 194 -21.64 -8.55 6.98
C THR A 194 -20.32 -7.81 7.22
N VAL A 195 -19.89 -6.99 6.26
CA VAL A 195 -18.66 -6.20 6.32
C VAL A 195 -19.01 -4.72 6.17
N ILE A 196 -18.61 -3.90 7.14
CA ILE A 196 -18.84 -2.46 7.15
C ILE A 196 -17.53 -1.78 6.87
N LEU A 197 -17.42 -1.05 5.77
CA LEU A 197 -16.20 -0.38 5.36
C LEU A 197 -16.32 1.11 5.68
N ILE A 198 -15.34 1.63 6.41
CA ILE A 198 -15.25 3.04 6.79
C ILE A 198 -14.02 3.63 6.10
N PRO A 199 -14.18 4.41 5.02
CA PRO A 199 -13.06 5.06 4.33
C PRO A 199 -12.53 6.24 5.15
N ASP A 200 -11.25 6.59 4.93
CA ASP A 200 -10.79 7.94 5.24
C ASP A 200 -11.59 8.95 4.38
N ASN A 201 -11.81 10.15 4.91
CA ASN A 201 -12.51 11.23 4.22
C ASN A 201 -11.60 11.94 3.20
N ASP A 202 -10.96 11.16 2.34
CA ASP A 202 -10.25 11.63 1.16
C ASP A 202 -10.64 10.79 -0.08
N GLU A 203 -10.32 11.30 -1.26
CA GLU A 203 -10.71 10.65 -2.52
C GLU A 203 -10.10 9.24 -2.66
N VAL A 204 -8.87 9.05 -2.17
CA VAL A 204 -8.15 7.77 -2.28
C VAL A 204 -8.80 6.72 -1.38
N GLY A 205 -9.10 7.06 -0.13
CA GLY A 205 -9.78 6.19 0.83
C GLY A 205 -11.19 5.81 0.37
N VAL A 206 -11.94 6.78 -0.14
CA VAL A 206 -13.29 6.55 -0.70
C VAL A 206 -13.26 5.60 -1.89
N LEU A 207 -12.38 5.85 -2.87
CA LEU A 207 -12.24 4.97 -4.04
C LEU A 207 -11.78 3.57 -3.62
N HIS A 208 -10.84 3.49 -2.67
CA HIS A 208 -10.34 2.21 -2.18
C HIS A 208 -11.45 1.36 -1.55
N MET A 209 -12.18 1.89 -0.57
CA MET A 209 -13.24 1.12 0.10
C MET A 209 -14.39 0.78 -0.85
N THR A 210 -14.76 1.71 -1.74
CA THR A 210 -15.80 1.45 -2.76
C THR A 210 -15.39 0.29 -3.68
N SER A 211 -14.12 0.19 -4.05
CA SER A 211 -13.62 -0.92 -4.87
C SER A 211 -13.71 -2.27 -4.14
N ILE A 212 -13.45 -2.30 -2.83
CA ILE A 212 -13.53 -3.51 -2.01
C ILE A 212 -14.99 -3.93 -1.83
N VAL A 213 -15.90 -3.00 -1.49
CA VAL A 213 -17.35 -3.28 -1.41
C VAL A 213 -17.87 -3.87 -2.70
N THR A 214 -17.53 -3.24 -3.83
CA THR A 214 -17.91 -3.73 -5.16
C THR A 214 -17.40 -5.15 -5.38
N TYR A 215 -16.13 -5.41 -5.06
CA TYR A 215 -15.53 -6.75 -5.20
C TYR A 215 -16.23 -7.80 -4.32
N LEU A 216 -16.45 -7.51 -3.04
CA LEU A 216 -17.04 -8.45 -2.10
C LEU A 216 -18.48 -8.82 -2.50
N ASN A 217 -19.30 -7.81 -2.83
CA ASN A 217 -20.70 -8.01 -3.22
C ASN A 217 -20.82 -8.72 -4.57
N LYS A 218 -20.09 -8.25 -5.60
CA LYS A 218 -20.15 -8.83 -6.96
C LYS A 218 -19.79 -10.32 -6.96
N ASN A 219 -18.81 -10.72 -6.15
CA ASN A 219 -18.37 -12.11 -6.06
C ASN A 219 -19.13 -12.91 -5.00
N LYS A 220 -20.20 -12.36 -4.40
CA LYS A 220 -20.99 -13.00 -3.34
C LYS A 220 -20.12 -13.55 -2.20
N ILE A 221 -19.08 -12.81 -1.86
CA ILE A 221 -18.17 -13.17 -0.77
C ILE A 221 -18.80 -12.75 0.56
N ALA A 222 -19.26 -11.51 0.66
CA ALA A 222 -19.82 -10.92 1.88
C ALA A 222 -20.92 -9.90 1.52
N ASP A 223 -21.81 -9.60 2.47
CA ASP A 223 -22.69 -8.42 2.42
C ASP A 223 -21.90 -7.20 2.89
N ALA A 224 -21.32 -6.47 1.95
CA ALA A 224 -20.45 -5.34 2.20
C ALA A 224 -21.18 -4.01 1.99
N ARG A 225 -21.02 -3.07 2.93
CA ARG A 225 -21.62 -1.73 2.88
C ARG A 225 -20.60 -0.66 3.29
N VAL A 226 -20.67 0.51 2.67
CA VAL A 226 -19.86 1.67 3.06
C VAL A 226 -20.62 2.52 4.07
N VAL A 227 -19.96 2.90 5.17
CA VAL A 227 -20.46 3.85 6.17
C VAL A 227 -19.48 5.00 6.25
N ARG A 228 -19.99 6.23 6.17
CA ARG A 228 -19.16 7.44 6.23
C ARG A 228 -19.22 8.07 7.61
N ILE A 229 -18.08 8.53 8.09
CA ILE A 229 -17.98 9.41 9.25
C ILE A 229 -18.23 10.87 8.82
N PRO A 230 -18.52 11.81 9.75
CA PRO A 230 -18.72 13.21 9.39
C PRO A 230 -17.51 13.82 8.67
N ASN A 231 -17.76 14.57 7.59
CA ASN A 231 -16.74 15.05 6.65
C ASN A 231 -15.66 15.95 7.28
N GLN A 232 -15.90 16.52 8.46
CA GLN A 232 -14.94 17.37 9.17
C GLN A 232 -13.80 16.59 9.85
N TYR A 233 -13.89 15.27 9.93
CA TYR A 233 -12.84 14.41 10.49
C TYR A 233 -12.18 13.61 9.38
N LYS A 234 -10.86 13.45 9.41
CA LYS A 234 -10.12 12.69 8.39
C LYS A 234 -10.40 11.19 8.46
N ASP A 235 -10.38 10.63 9.66
CA ASP A 235 -10.47 9.19 9.89
C ASP A 235 -11.18 8.87 11.23
N VAL A 236 -11.40 7.57 11.50
CA VAL A 236 -12.11 7.10 12.70
C VAL A 236 -11.39 7.54 13.97
N SER A 237 -10.06 7.50 13.98
CA SER A 237 -9.24 7.94 15.12
C SER A 237 -9.39 9.42 15.40
N GLU A 238 -9.52 10.26 14.37
CA GLU A 238 -9.78 11.69 14.55
C GLU A 238 -11.21 11.96 15.02
N TRP A 239 -12.20 11.20 14.52
CA TRP A 239 -13.58 11.36 14.94
C TRP A 239 -13.81 10.95 16.40
N GLY A 240 -13.24 9.82 16.84
CA GLY A 240 -13.26 9.36 18.24
C GLY A 240 -14.61 8.87 18.78
N GLU A 241 -15.73 9.10 18.07
CA GLU A 241 -17.08 8.77 18.51
C GLU A 241 -17.46 7.30 18.22
N VAL A 242 -16.74 6.36 18.85
CA VAL A 242 -16.89 4.91 18.57
C VAL A 242 -18.29 4.37 18.84
N GLU A 243 -19.03 4.91 19.82
CA GLU A 243 -20.40 4.48 20.10
C GLU A 243 -21.35 4.75 18.93
N LYS A 244 -21.16 5.86 18.19
CA LYS A 244 -21.95 6.15 16.99
C LYS A 244 -21.67 5.13 15.88
N ILE A 245 -20.45 4.59 15.80
CA ILE A 245 -20.12 3.50 14.87
C ILE A 245 -20.89 2.23 15.25
N LYS A 246 -21.01 1.90 16.55
CA LYS A 246 -21.81 0.75 17.00
C LYS A 246 -23.28 0.87 16.59
N ASP A 247 -23.85 2.07 16.66
CA ASP A 247 -25.24 2.28 16.24
C ASP A 247 -25.41 2.14 14.72
N LEU A 248 -24.44 2.61 13.94
CA LEU A 248 -24.41 2.37 12.48
C LEU A 248 -24.31 0.86 12.17
N MET A 249 -23.62 0.08 12.99
CA MET A 249 -23.56 -1.40 12.85
C MET A 249 -24.90 -2.09 13.17
N LYS A 250 -25.73 -1.53 14.06
CA LYS A 250 -27.07 -2.05 14.40
C LYS A 250 -28.09 -1.71 13.31
N GLY A 251 -28.04 -0.50 12.76
CA GLY A 251 -28.95 -0.04 11.70
C GLY A 251 -28.86 -0.83 10.39
N ALA A 252 -27.78 -1.60 10.19
CA ALA A 252 -27.56 -2.47 9.03
C ALA A 252 -28.34 -3.82 9.09
N GLU A 253 -29.24 -4.00 10.07
CA GLU A 253 -30.11 -5.18 10.23
C GLU A 253 -31.43 -5.08 9.44
N ARG A 254 -31.57 -4.08 8.58
CA ARG A 254 -32.72 -3.90 7.68
C ARG A 254 -32.33 -4.12 6.23
#